data_AF-A0A9D1HSL1-F1
#
_entry.id   AF-A0A9D1HSL1-F1
#
_cell.length_a   1.000
_cell.length_b   1.000
_cell.length_c   1.000
_cell.angle_alpha   90.00
_cell.angle_beta   90.00
_cell.angle_gamma   90.00
#
_symmetry.space_group_name_H-M   'P 1'
#
loop_
_entity.id
_entity.type
_entity.pdbx_description
1 polymer ?
#
loop_
_entity_poly.entity_id
_entity_poly.type
_entity_poly.pdbx_seq_one_letter_code
_entity_poly.pdbx_strand_id
1 'polypeptide(L)' 'MENAHKPLSKIAGENLKCLIKETKYRTQEEFAYAFGTETRTLSRRLNQGVKDIDTLEQLADFLSADIIDLLRHQ' A
#
# COMPACT_ATOMS: atom_id res chain seq x y z
N MET A 1 -12.40 -15.58 20.65
CA MET A 1 -12.58 -14.77 19.42
C MET A 1 -11.51 -15.21 18.46
N GLU A 2 -11.91 -15.77 17.33
CA GLU A 2 -10.99 -16.18 16.26
C GLU A 2 -10.23 -14.92 15.81
N ASN A 3 -8.92 -14.84 16.08
CA ASN A 3 -8.06 -13.88 15.41
C ASN A 3 -8.07 -14.29 13.93
N ALA A 4 -9.06 -13.80 13.18
CA ALA A 4 -9.20 -14.09 11.77
C ALA A 4 -7.89 -13.67 11.11
N HIS A 5 -7.12 -14.66 10.65
CA HIS A 5 -5.81 -14.43 10.06
C HIS A 5 -5.99 -13.50 8.86
N LYS A 6 -5.52 -12.25 9.01
CA LYS A 6 -5.58 -11.27 7.94
C LYS A 6 -4.41 -11.52 6.99
N PRO A 7 -4.66 -11.72 5.69
CA PRO A 7 -3.57 -11.89 4.73
C PRO A 7 -2.63 -10.68 4.75
N LEU A 8 -1.31 -10.92 4.69
CA LEU A 8 -0.31 -9.85 4.61
C LEU A 8 -0.57 -8.87 3.46
N SER A 9 -1.07 -9.39 2.33
CA SER A 9 -1.46 -8.54 1.19
C SER A 9 -2.52 -7.51 1.57
N LYS A 10 -3.48 -7.86 2.42
CA LYS A 10 -4.52 -6.95 2.93
C LYS A 10 -3.95 -5.94 3.92
N ILE A 11 -3.06 -6.37 4.82
CA ILE A 11 -2.35 -5.47 5.72
C ILE A 11 -1.57 -4.43 4.92
N ALA A 12 -0.85 -4.85 3.86
CA ALA A 12 -0.10 -3.95 3.01
C ALA A 12 -0.95 -2.94 2.26
N GLY A 13 -2.13 -3.33 1.76
CA GLY A 13 -3.05 -2.37 1.13
C GLY A 13 -3.52 -1.28 2.10
N GLU A 14 -3.76 -1.65 3.36
CA GLU A 14 -4.21 -0.72 4.40
C GLU A 14 -3.08 0.19 4.89
N ASN A 15 -1.90 -0.37 5.17
CA ASN A 15 -0.74 0.41 5.58
C ASN A 15 -0.32 1.37 4.47
N LEU A 16 -0.33 0.93 3.21
CA LEU A 16 -0.09 1.80 2.06
C LEU A 16 -1.06 2.98 2.04
N LYS A 17 -2.34 2.75 2.33
CA LYS A 17 -3.36 3.81 2.40
C LYS A 17 -3.05 4.82 3.50
N CYS A 18 -2.53 4.38 4.65
CA CYS A 18 -2.11 5.25 5.74
C CYS A 18 -0.87 6.07 5.35
N LEU A 19 0.18 5.41 4.85
CA LEU A 19 1.42 6.06 4.43
C LEU A 19 1.19 7.12 3.34
N ILE A 20 0.33 6.86 2.35
CA ILE A 20 -0.01 7.86 1.32
C ILE A 20 -0.51 9.16 1.94
N LYS A 21 -1.30 9.10 3.01
CA LYS A 21 -1.85 10.29 3.68
C LYS A 21 -0.78 11.08 4.44
N GLU A 22 0.28 10.41 4.87
CA GLU A 22 1.40 11.02 5.61
C GLU A 22 2.44 11.63 4.66
N THR A 23 2.45 11.21 3.40
CA THR A 23 3.33 11.77 2.36
C THR A 23 2.82 13.10 1.80
N LYS A 24 3.65 13.74 0.96
CA LYS A 24 3.26 14.92 0.17
C LYS A 24 2.11 14.67 -0.81
N TYR A 25 1.83 13.42 -1.20
CA TYR A 25 0.79 13.09 -2.18
C TYR A 25 -0.62 13.15 -1.58
N ARG A 26 -0.79 12.80 -0.30
CA ARG A 26 -2.03 12.90 0.51
C ARG A 26 -3.28 12.16 0.01
N THR A 27 -3.41 11.91 -1.28
CA THR A 27 -4.58 11.39 -1.99
C THR A 27 -4.18 10.24 -2.90
N GLN A 28 -5.15 9.39 -3.26
CA GLN A 28 -4.92 8.28 -4.18
C GLN A 28 -4.58 8.75 -5.60
N GLU A 29 -5.21 9.84 -6.06
CA GLU A 29 -5.01 10.35 -7.42
C GLU A 29 -3.62 10.93 -7.62
N GLU A 30 -3.16 11.79 -6.69
CA GLU A 30 -1.82 12.37 -6.75
C GLU A 30 -0.74 11.29 -6.59
N PHE A 31 -0.96 10.30 -5.70
CA PHE A 31 -0.04 9.19 -5.57
C PHE A 31 0.01 8.33 -6.85
N ALA A 32 -1.15 7.98 -7.42
CA ALA A 32 -1.22 7.19 -8.63
C ALA A 32 -0.50 7.87 -9.80
N TYR A 33 -0.74 9.17 -9.98
CA TYR A 33 -0.07 9.99 -10.97
C TYR A 33 1.45 9.99 -10.78
N ALA A 34 1.93 10.26 -9.56
CA ALA A 34 3.36 10.33 -9.28
C ALA A 34 4.08 8.98 -9.35
N PHE A 35 3.40 7.89 -8.97
CA PHE A 35 3.91 6.52 -9.06
C PHE A 35 3.84 5.95 -10.49
N GLY A 36 3.13 6.62 -11.42
CA GLY A 36 2.99 6.16 -12.79
C GLY A 36 2.03 4.98 -12.95
N THR A 37 0.98 4.90 -12.12
CA THR A 37 -0.07 3.87 -12.21
C THR A 37 -1.45 4.49 -12.41
N GLU A 38 -2.38 3.72 -12.95
CA GLU A 38 -3.79 4.13 -12.97
C GLU A 38 -4.38 4.19 -11.56
N THR A 39 -5.19 5.22 -11.28
CA THR A 39 -5.91 5.37 -10.00
C THR A 39 -6.77 4.14 -9.67
N ARG A 40 -7.36 3.49 -10.69
CA ARG A 40 -8.14 2.26 -10.49
C ARG A 40 -7.28 1.10 -10.00
N THR A 41 -6.07 0.96 -10.55
CA THR A 41 -5.11 -0.06 -10.13
C THR A 41 -4.65 0.19 -8.70
N LEU A 42 -4.36 1.44 -8.35
CA LEU A 42 -4.03 1.82 -6.97
C LEU A 42 -5.20 1.55 -6.02
N SER A 43 -6.41 1.98 -6.37
CA SER A 43 -7.61 1.74 -5.56
C SER A 43 -7.86 0.25 -5.33
N ARG A 44 -7.65 -0.59 -6.35
CA ARG A 44 -7.71 -2.04 -6.21
C ARG A 44 -6.66 -2.54 -5.21
N ARG A 45 -5.41 -2.11 -5.32
CA ARG A 45 -4.31 -2.47 -4.38
C ARG A 45 -4.64 -2.06 -2.93
N LEU A 46 -5.13 -0.85 -2.73
CA LEU A 46 -5.47 -0.33 -1.39
C LEU A 46 -6.65 -1.08 -0.75
N ASN A 47 -7.65 -1.48 -1.54
CA ASN A 47 -8.86 -2.11 -1.00
C ASN A 47 -8.78 -3.65 -1.00
N GLN A 48 -8.12 -4.26 -1.97
CA GLN A 48 -8.03 -5.72 -2.13
C GLN A 48 -6.70 -6.30 -1.66
N GLY A 49 -5.69 -5.46 -1.46
CA GLY A 49 -4.35 -5.82 -1.06
C GLY A 49 -3.35 -5.89 -2.20
N VAL A 50 -2.06 -5.92 -1.84
CA VAL A 50 -0.94 -6.06 -2.77
C VAL A 50 -0.37 -7.46 -2.62
N LYS A 51 -0.48 -8.28 -3.66
CA LYS A 51 -0.12 -9.72 -3.62
C LYS A 51 1.28 -10.01 -4.16
N ASP A 52 1.78 -9.11 -4.99
CA ASP A 52 3.04 -9.24 -5.70
C ASP A 52 4.15 -8.57 -4.90
N ILE A 53 5.22 -9.29 -4.62
CA ILE A 53 6.30 -8.81 -3.75
C ILE A 53 7.12 -7.72 -4.43
N ASP A 54 7.39 -7.85 -5.73
CA ASP A 54 8.12 -6.83 -6.50
C ASP A 54 7.34 -5.50 -6.52
N THR A 55 6.01 -5.56 -6.65
CA THR A 55 5.14 -4.39 -6.51
C THR A 55 5.22 -3.76 -5.11
N LEU A 56 5.33 -4.58 -4.05
CA LEU A 56 5.47 -4.06 -2.68
C LEU A 56 6.81 -3.35 -2.49
N GLU A 57 7.91 -3.93 -3.00
CA GLU A 57 9.24 -3.31 -2.98
C GLU A 57 9.23 -1.97 -3.72
N GLN A 58 8.68 -1.93 -4.93
CA GLN A 58 8.55 -0.68 -5.70
C GLN A 58 7.76 0.40 -4.95
N LEU A 59 6.69 0.02 -4.25
CA LEU A 59 5.90 0.95 -3.45
C LEU A 59 6.67 1.46 -2.22
N ALA A 60 7.41 0.57 -1.55
CA ALA A 60 8.24 0.90 -0.41
C ALA A 60 9.37 1.86 -0.82
N ASP A 61 10.08 1.56 -1.90
CA ASP A 61 11.14 2.39 -2.47
C ASP A 61 10.60 3.78 -2.84
N PHE A 62 9.46 3.83 -3.54
CA PHE A 62 8.85 5.10 -3.93
C PHE A 62 8.43 5.96 -2.73
N LEU A 63 7.99 5.31 -1.65
CA LEU A 63 7.64 5.97 -0.40
C LEU A 63 8.84 6.27 0.50
N SER A 64 10.04 5.80 0.14
CA SER A 64 11.23 5.81 1.00
C SER A 64 10.95 5.19 2.38
N ALA A 65 10.17 4.10 2.39
CA ALA A 65 9.79 3.34 3.57
C ALA A 65 10.41 1.93 3.53
N ASP A 66 10.50 1.27 4.68
CA ASP A 66 10.89 -0.15 4.72
C ASP A 66 9.70 -1.01 4.26
N ILE A 67 9.94 -2.06 3.46
CA ILE A 67 8.89 -3.01 3.07
C ILE A 67 8.19 -3.64 4.29
N ILE A 68 8.89 -3.77 5.41
CA ILE A 68 8.33 -4.27 6.67
C ILE A 68 7.26 -3.32 7.22
N ASP A 69 7.33 -2.01 6.97
CA ASP A 69 6.31 -1.04 7.38
C ASP A 69 4.99 -1.28 6.63
N LEU A 70 5.07 -1.78 5.39
CA LEU A 70 3.88 -2.21 4.64
C LEU A 70 3.31 -3.54 5.17
N LEU A 71 4.15 -4.43 5.71
CA LEU A 71 3.71 -5.78 6.10
C LEU A 71 3.31 -5.92 7.57
N ARG A 72 3.69 -4.97 8.42
CA ARG A 72 3.44 -5.02 9.86
C ARG A 72 1.99 -4.67 10.18
N HIS A 73 1.29 -5.55 10.88
CA HIS A 73 -0.01 -5.19 11.43
C HIS A 73 0.18 -4.13 12.53
N GLN A 74 -0.37 -2.93 12.32
CA GLN A 74 -0.46 -1.89 13.35
C GLN A 74 -1.64 -2.14 14.29
#